data_AF-A0A9Q4PYT3-F1
#
_entry.id   AF-A0A9Q4PYT3-F1
#
_cell.length_a   1.000
_cell.length_b   1.000
_cell.length_c   1.000
_cell.angle_alpha   90.00
_cell.angle_beta   90.00
_cell.angle_gamma   90.00
#
_symmetry.space_group_name_H-M   'P 1'
#
loop_
_entity.id
_entity.type
_entity.pdbx_description
1 polymer ?
#
loop_
_entity_poly.entity_id
_entity_poly.type
_entity_poly.pdbx_seq_one_letter_code
_entity_poly.pdbx_strand_id
1 'polypeptide(L)'
;MRLFESRIVREFNHRQKKITEQIAISEKFRNERKIAESRELSDYVLLLQQELGLFFEHYRGLLVRHGITPLYRVGVKPLTKDEIRTIERFSSNPVKYSGKQ
;
A
#
# COMPACT_ATOMS: atom_id res chain seq x y z
N MET A 1 5.61 -9.51 -19.97
CA MET A 1 4.89 -9.38 -18.67
C MET A 1 3.96 -8.17 -18.77
N ARG A 2 2.66 -8.34 -18.49
CA ARG A 2 1.58 -7.46 -18.97
C ARG A 2 1.67 -6.08 -18.31
N LEU A 3 1.88 -5.00 -19.09
CA LEU A 3 2.02 -3.60 -18.63
C LEU A 3 1.02 -3.18 -17.54
N PHE A 4 -0.19 -3.74 -17.61
CA PHE A 4 -1.24 -3.56 -16.62
C PHE A 4 -0.81 -3.95 -15.20
N GLU A 5 -0.23 -5.14 -14.98
CA GLU A 5 0.12 -5.60 -13.64
C GLU A 5 1.20 -4.71 -13.00
N SER A 6 2.22 -4.35 -13.77
CA SER A 6 3.26 -3.42 -13.32
C SER A 6 2.69 -2.04 -12.98
N ARG A 7 1.67 -1.58 -13.71
CA ARG A 7 0.95 -0.33 -13.40
C ARG A 7 0.20 -0.44 -12.07
N ILE A 8 -0.52 -1.53 -11.83
CA ILE A 8 -1.25 -1.75 -10.58
C ILE A 8 -0.30 -1.77 -9.37
N VAL A 9 0.80 -2.53 -9.47
CA VAL A 9 1.83 -2.58 -8.42
C VAL A 9 2.44 -1.20 -8.15
N ARG A 10 2.82 -0.48 -9.21
CA ARG A 10 3.41 0.86 -9.09
C ARG A 10 2.43 1.84 -8.45
N GLU A 11 1.19 1.84 -8.91
CA GLU A 11 0.13 2.72 -8.41
C GLU A 11 -0.14 2.45 -6.93
N PHE A 12 -0.23 1.19 -6.52
CA PHE A 12 -0.40 0.81 -5.11
C PHE A 12 0.74 1.34 -4.23
N ASN A 13 1.98 1.06 -4.63
CA ASN A 13 3.17 1.51 -3.88
C ASN A 13 3.28 3.03 -3.83
N HIS A 14 2.94 3.71 -4.92
CA HIS A 14 2.92 5.17 -5.00
C HIS A 14 1.91 5.79 -4.05
N ARG A 15 0.66 5.28 -4.03
CA ARG A 15 -0.38 5.73 -3.11
C ARG A 15 0.01 5.49 -1.65
N GLN A 16 0.56 4.31 -1.35
CA GLN A 16 1.04 3.99 -0.01
C GLN A 16 2.13 4.96 0.45
N LYS A 17 3.10 5.27 -0.42
CA LYS A 17 4.15 6.26 -0.14
C LYS A 17 3.56 7.65 0.13
N LYS A 18 2.64 8.12 -0.72
CA LYS A 18 1.96 9.41 -0.52
C LYS A 18 1.22 9.50 0.81
N ILE A 19 0.53 8.43 1.22
CA ILE A 19 -0.16 8.40 2.52
C ILE A 19 0.85 8.54 3.66
N THR A 20 1.98 7.84 3.60
CA THR A 20 3.06 7.97 4.59
C THR A 20 3.60 9.41 4.67
N GLU A 21 3.77 10.07 3.52
CA GLU A 21 4.19 11.48 3.47
C GLU A 21 3.16 12.41 4.13
N GLN A 22 1.86 12.21 3.89
CA GLN A 22 0.80 13.02 4.52
C GLN A 22 0.70 12.79 6.03
N ILE A 23 0.91 11.56 6.50
CA ILE A 23 0.97 11.26 7.94
C ILE A 23 2.12 12.04 8.60
N ALA A 24 3.31 12.01 8.01
CA ALA A 24 4.46 12.74 8.54
C ALA A 24 4.21 14.26 8.59
N ILE A 25 3.52 14.81 7.59
CA ILE A 25 3.12 16.23 7.60
C ILE A 25 2.11 16.51 8.71
N SER A 26 1.11 15.64 8.89
CA SER A 26 0.11 15.79 9.96
C SER A 26 0.77 15.79 11.35
N GLU A 27 1.70 14.87 11.58
CA GLU A 27 2.48 14.80 12.83
C GLU A 27 3.33 16.07 13.04
N LYS A 28 3.94 16.59 11.98
CA LYS A 28 4.67 17.85 12.03
C LYS A 28 3.76 19.03 12.44
N PHE A 29 2.57 19.15 11.84
CA PHE A 29 1.61 20.19 12.21
C PHE A 29 1.16 20.10 13.66
N ARG A 30 0.94 18.87 14.15
CA ARG A 30 0.64 18.64 15.57
C ARG A 30 1.76 19.15 16.48
N ASN A 31 3.01 18.87 16.13
CA ASN A 31 4.19 19.32 16.88
C ASN A 31 4.35 20.86 16.84
N GLU A 32 3.97 21.49 15.73
CA GLU A 32 3.95 22.96 15.57
C GLU A 32 2.72 23.64 16.21
N ARG A 33 1.89 22.90 16.96
CA ARG A 33 0.63 23.36 17.58
C ARG A 33 -0.44 23.85 16.58
N LYS A 34 -0.34 23.46 15.31
CA LYS A 34 -1.37 23.64 14.27
C LYS A 34 -2.38 22.50 14.32
N ILE A 35 -3.19 22.51 15.38
CA ILE A 35 -4.05 21.36 15.73
C ILE A 35 -5.20 21.17 14.74
N ALA A 36 -5.78 22.26 14.22
CA ALA A 36 -6.88 22.18 13.26
C ALA A 36 -6.41 21.57 11.94
N GLU A 37 -5.29 22.06 11.41
CA GLU A 37 -4.69 21.59 10.15
C GLU A 37 -4.20 20.15 10.26
N SER A 38 -3.62 19.77 11.40
CA SER A 38 -3.27 18.38 11.67
C SER A 38 -4.50 17.47 11.67
N ARG A 39 -5.62 17.93 12.24
CA ARG A 39 -6.87 17.16 12.26
C ARG A 39 -7.46 16.99 10.86
N GLU A 40 -7.61 18.07 10.10
CA GLU A 40 -8.10 18.02 8.72
C GLU A 40 -7.25 17.09 7.86
N LEU A 41 -5.93 17.16 8.01
CA LEU A 41 -5.03 16.28 7.27
C LEU A 41 -5.13 14.82 7.70
N SER A 42 -5.36 14.56 8.99
CA SER A 42 -5.57 13.20 9.51
C SER A 42 -6.86 12.58 8.97
N ASP A 43 -7.94 13.37 8.88
CA ASP A 43 -9.21 12.93 8.31
C ASP A 43 -9.04 12.61 6.80
N TYR A 44 -8.30 13.45 6.08
CA TYR A 44 -7.95 13.19 4.68
C TYR A 44 -7.09 11.93 4.52
N VAL A 45 -6.10 11.71 5.38
CA VAL A 45 -5.28 10.49 5.39
C VAL A 45 -6.12 9.25 5.59
N LEU A 46 -7.11 9.29 6.50
CA LEU A 46 -8.00 8.15 6.75
C LEU A 46 -8.80 7.78 5.50
N LEU A 47 -9.32 8.78 4.77
CA LEU A 47 -9.99 8.56 3.49
C LEU A 47 -9.05 7.86 2.48
N LEU A 48 -7.82 8.36 2.33
CA LEU A 48 -6.84 7.74 1.43
C LEU A 48 -6.48 6.29 1.83
N GLN A 49 -6.40 6.00 3.13
CA GLN A 49 -6.16 4.64 3.63
C GLN A 49 -7.33 3.70 3.28
N GLN A 50 -8.57 4.17 3.38
CA GLN A 50 -9.76 3.40 2.99
C GLN A 50 -9.76 3.12 1.48
N GLU A 51 -9.49 4.14 0.65
CA GLU A 51 -9.38 3.98 -0.80
C GLU A 51 -8.26 3.01 -1.20
N LEU A 52 -7.10 3.09 -0.53
CA LEU A 52 -5.99 2.17 -0.75
C LEU A 52 -6.37 0.73 -0.34
N GLY A 53 -7.11 0.56 0.76
CA GLY A 53 -7.62 -0.73 1.20
C GLY A 53 -8.57 -1.36 0.18
N LEU A 54 -9.51 -0.58 -0.35
CA LEU A 54 -10.42 -1.03 -1.42
C LEU A 54 -9.65 -1.39 -2.69
N PHE A 55 -8.64 -0.59 -3.06
CA PHE A 55 -7.77 -0.89 -4.19
C PHE A 55 -7.01 -2.21 -3.97
N PHE A 56 -6.49 -2.43 -2.76
CA PHE A 56 -5.84 -3.68 -2.41
C PHE A 56 -6.79 -4.87 -2.55
N GLU A 57 -7.99 -4.79 -1.97
CA GLU A 57 -8.98 -5.88 -2.05
C GLU A 57 -9.36 -6.20 -3.49
N HIS A 58 -9.56 -5.18 -4.32
CA HIS A 58 -9.88 -5.36 -5.73
C HIS A 58 -8.77 -6.09 -6.50
N TYR A 59 -7.49 -5.79 -6.20
CA TYR A 59 -6.33 -6.38 -6.87
C TYR A 59 -5.59 -7.42 -6.01
N ARG A 60 -6.22 -7.95 -4.97
CA ARG A 60 -5.57 -8.71 -3.88
C ARG A 60 -4.71 -9.85 -4.38
N GLY A 61 -5.27 -10.71 -5.22
CA GLY A 61 -4.54 -11.85 -5.77
C GLY A 61 -3.34 -11.45 -6.63
N LEU A 62 -3.41 -10.32 -7.34
CA LEU A 62 -2.27 -9.79 -8.10
C LEU A 62 -1.20 -9.27 -7.15
N LEU A 63 -1.58 -8.40 -6.21
CA LEU A 63 -0.63 -7.78 -5.28
C LEU A 63 0.06 -8.81 -4.39
N VAL A 64 -0.66 -9.80 -3.88
CA VAL A 64 -0.12 -10.93 -3.10
C VAL A 64 0.91 -11.72 -3.91
N ARG A 65 0.63 -12.05 -5.18
CA ARG A 65 1.58 -12.76 -6.05
C ARG A 65 2.85 -11.96 -6.33
N HIS A 66 2.78 -10.63 -6.26
CA HIS A 66 3.91 -9.72 -6.36
C HIS A 66 4.56 -9.40 -5.00
N GLY A 67 4.24 -10.15 -3.95
CA GLY A 67 4.85 -10.01 -2.63
C GLY A 67 4.41 -8.76 -1.85
N ILE A 68 3.30 -8.13 -2.23
CA ILE A 68 2.87 -6.88 -1.63
C ILE A 68 1.97 -7.16 -0.43
N THR A 69 2.37 -6.60 0.71
CA THR A 69 1.54 -6.49 1.91
C THR A 69 1.11 -5.04 2.09
N PRO A 70 -0.19 -4.77 2.35
CA PRO A 70 -0.65 -3.43 2.65
C PRO A 70 -0.13 -3.01 4.04
N LEU A 71 0.57 -1.87 4.11
CA LEU A 71 1.01 -1.26 5.37
C LEU A 71 -0.20 -0.79 6.18
N TYR A 72 -1.17 -0.18 5.50
CA TYR A 72 -2.41 0.28 6.09
C TYR A 72 -3.51 -0.75 5.81
N ARG A 73 -4.15 -1.27 6.87
CA ARG A 73 -5.14 -2.36 6.78
C ARG A 73 -6.58 -1.89 6.91
N VAL A 74 -6.83 -0.59 6.77
CA VAL A 74 -8.19 -0.03 6.85
C VAL A 74 -9.02 -0.59 5.70
N GLY A 75 -10.14 -1.26 6.01
CA GLY A 75 -11.01 -1.88 5.01
C GLY A 75 -10.44 -3.12 4.31
N VAL A 76 -9.27 -3.62 4.73
CA VAL A 76 -8.64 -4.82 4.17
C VAL A 76 -8.99 -6.03 5.03
N LYS A 77 -9.51 -7.09 4.42
CA LYS A 77 -9.76 -8.35 5.13
C LYS A 77 -8.43 -8.99 5.53
N PRO A 78 -8.32 -9.67 6.69
CA PRO A 78 -7.07 -10.32 7.10
C PRO A 78 -6.48 -11.21 6.00
N LEU A 79 -5.15 -11.19 5.86
CA LEU A 79 -4.44 -12.08 4.94
C LEU A 79 -4.53 -13.52 5.44
N THR A 80 -4.82 -14.44 4.54
CA THR A 80 -4.81 -15.88 4.82
C THR A 80 -3.38 -16.40 4.97
N LYS A 81 -3.21 -17.56 5.60
CA LYS A 81 -1.89 -18.21 5.72
C LYS A 81 -1.26 -18.50 4.36
N ASP A 82 -2.05 -18.81 3.34
CA ASP A 82 -1.56 -19.06 1.98
C ASP A 82 -1.07 -17.81 1.27
N GLU A 83 -1.76 -16.70 1.46
CA GLU A 83 -1.34 -15.40 0.93
C GLU A 83 -0.04 -14.93 1.59
N ILE A 84 0.07 -15.06 2.91
CA ILE A 84 1.29 -14.75 3.65
C ILE A 84 2.46 -15.59 3.13
N ARG A 85 2.29 -16.92 2.99
CA ARG A 85 3.32 -17.80 2.42
C ARG A 85 3.70 -17.42 1.00
N THR A 86 2.74 -16.98 0.19
CA THR A 86 2.99 -16.52 -1.19
C THR A 86 3.84 -15.25 -1.19
N ILE A 87 3.52 -14.31 -0.31
CA ILE A 87 4.28 -13.07 -0.14
C ILE A 87 5.72 -13.37 0.29
N GLU A 88 5.90 -14.19 1.33
CA GLU A 88 7.21 -14.56 1.85
C GLU A 88 8.08 -15.24 0.79
N ARG A 89 7.50 -16.16 -0.01
CA ARG A 89 8.23 -16.81 -1.11
C ARG A 89 8.73 -15.81 -2.15
N PHE A 90 7.92 -14.79 -2.47
CA PHE A 90 8.34 -13.74 -3.40
C PHE A 90 9.48 -12.90 -2.81
N SER A 91 9.45 -12.59 -1.51
CA SER A 91 10.50 -11.84 -0.83
C SER A 91 11.81 -12.63 -0.68
N SER A 92 11.74 -13.93 -0.41
CA SER A 92 12.92 -14.80 -0.28
C SER A 92 13.54 -15.21 -1.61
N ASN A 93 12.74 -15.26 -2.66
CA ASN A 93 13.20 -15.59 -4.00
C ASN A 93 12.51 -14.64 -4.98
N PRO A 94 12.98 -13.37 -5.08
CA PRO A 94 12.49 -12.48 -6.11
C PRO A 94 12.87 -13.15 -7.40
N VAL A 95 11.91 -13.84 -8.02
CA VAL A 95 12.11 -14.51 -9.30
C VAL A 95 12.80 -13.47 -10.15
N LYS A 96 14.07 -13.72 -10.53
CA LYS A 96 14.75 -12.95 -11.55
C LYS A 96 13.83 -13.08 -12.74
N TYR A 97 12.93 -12.12 -12.92
CA TYR A 97 12.16 -11.94 -14.12
C TYR A 97 13.21 -11.55 -15.16
N SER A 98 13.94 -12.57 -15.62
CA SER A 98 14.71 -12.55 -16.83
C SER A 98 13.67 -12.30 -17.91
N GLY A 99 13.51 -11.02 -18.25
CA GLY A 99 13.21 -10.66 -19.62
C GLY A 99 14.28 -11.35 -20.44
N LYS A 100 13.94 -12.51 -21.01
CA LYS A 100 14.68 -13.00 -22.15
C LYS A 100 14.53 -11.92 -23.23
N GLN A 101 15.71 -11.39 -23.54
CA GLN A 101 16.17 -10.60 -24.68
C GLN A 101 15.14 -10.33 -25.78
#